data_AF-A0A8J6D4W2-F1
#
_entry.id   AF-A0A8J6D4W2-F1
#
_cell.length_a   1.000
_cell.length_b   1.000
_cell.length_c   1.000
_cell.angle_alpha   90.00
_cell.angle_beta   90.00
_cell.angle_gamma   90.00
#
_symmetry.space_group_name_H-M   'P 1'
#
loop_
_entity.id
_entity.type
_entity.pdbx_description
1 polymer ?
#
loop_
_entity_poly.entity_id
_entity_poly.type
_entity_poly.pdbx_seq_one_letter_code
_entity_poly.pdbx_strand_id
1 'polypeptide(L)'
;MLRRLLDWVGGVVLIPKVEDWILWMYDKKGEFSVKQLTKLLVDGVGVEFSFAFDRIWKLKVPPRVHYFLWLIAIDRVPTKDFLIKKGVKIFDTVNVCPWCIREREKMDHVFFNCIFINGFWKRIFNWWDIGWKGVSNFDDFYSFCFKVKILGSCKSLWLIAIAAVVWSIWLVRKEMVFENKVLTMDTLVFHANMRALLWSRAAFDECRFHERLWWFCPYKCCLSNSDSGGSCLPPHGWLKFNISGIIFEGARGGGGVLRDEDGIVRALFSGPIDAGSREVLSWILEKTRRHWSHQVIFADLERRWSRVGELSFSVAEVNGNEMVDSLVIARMSRTSMFKAWR
;
A
#
# COMPACT_ATOMS: atom_id res chain seq x y z
N MET A 1 -35.14 -6.93 -34.98
CA MET A 1 -34.39 -8.07 -34.44
C MET A 1 -35.05 -9.40 -34.78
N LEU A 2 -36.33 -9.59 -34.42
CA LEU A 2 -37.12 -10.81 -34.72
C LEU A 2 -37.20 -11.20 -36.21
N ARG A 3 -37.42 -10.24 -37.13
CA ARG A 3 -37.45 -10.52 -38.58
C ARG A 3 -36.13 -11.10 -39.14
N ARG A 4 -34.98 -10.61 -38.66
CA ARG A 4 -33.66 -11.14 -39.06
C ARG A 4 -33.40 -12.55 -38.54
N LEU A 5 -33.93 -12.88 -37.36
CA LEU A 5 -33.86 -14.22 -36.80
C LEU A 5 -34.71 -15.20 -37.60
N LEU A 6 -35.91 -14.79 -38.02
CA LEU A 6 -36.78 -15.61 -38.88
C LEU A 6 -36.16 -15.88 -40.25
N ASP A 7 -35.48 -14.90 -40.85
CA ASP A 7 -34.73 -15.10 -42.11
C ASP A 7 -33.56 -16.09 -41.96
N TRP A 8 -32.89 -16.10 -40.81
CA TRP A 8 -31.78 -17.03 -40.54
C TRP A 8 -32.25 -18.46 -40.27
N VAL A 9 -33.42 -18.63 -39.65
CA VAL A 9 -33.96 -19.95 -39.28
C VAL A 9 -34.85 -20.54 -40.39
N GLY A 10 -35.38 -19.72 -41.29
CA GLY A 10 -36.33 -20.15 -42.34
C GLY A 10 -35.80 -21.21 -43.32
N GLY A 11 -34.48 -21.39 -43.43
CA GLY A 11 -33.84 -22.43 -44.25
C GLY A 11 -33.27 -23.62 -43.47
N VAL A 12 -33.43 -23.67 -42.14
CA VAL A 12 -32.83 -24.70 -41.30
C VAL A 12 -33.73 -25.93 -41.27
N VAL A 13 -33.20 -27.07 -41.74
CA VAL A 13 -33.86 -28.37 -41.68
C VAL A 13 -33.44 -29.07 -40.39
N LEU A 14 -34.38 -29.28 -39.48
CA LEU A 14 -34.14 -29.99 -38.22
C LEU A 14 -34.03 -31.51 -38.48
N ILE A 15 -33.03 -32.15 -37.87
CA ILE A 15 -32.81 -33.59 -37.98
C ILE A 15 -33.29 -34.27 -36.68
N PRO A 16 -34.40 -35.02 -36.67
CA PRO A 16 -35.11 -35.45 -35.45
C PRO A 16 -34.35 -36.40 -34.50
N LYS A 17 -33.12 -36.79 -34.84
CA LYS A 17 -32.31 -37.79 -34.10
C LYS A 17 -30.88 -37.33 -33.82
N VAL A 18 -30.57 -36.07 -34.10
CA VAL A 18 -29.26 -35.48 -33.81
C VAL A 18 -29.48 -34.52 -32.64
N GLU A 19 -28.70 -34.68 -31.57
CA GLU A 19 -28.72 -33.74 -30.46
C GLU A 19 -28.06 -32.41 -30.88
N ASP A 20 -28.68 -31.31 -30.46
CA ASP A 20 -28.13 -29.98 -30.66
C ASP A 20 -26.86 -29.80 -29.81
N TRP A 21 -25.88 -29.09 -30.38
CA TRP A 21 -24.62 -28.78 -29.73
C TRP A 21 -24.23 -27.34 -30.01
N ILE A 22 -23.64 -26.69 -29.00
CA ILE A 22 -23.18 -25.31 -29.11
C ILE A 22 -21.85 -25.33 -29.86
N LEU A 23 -21.83 -24.75 -31.06
CA LEU A 23 -20.64 -24.64 -31.90
C LEU A 23 -19.99 -23.27 -31.76
N TRP A 24 -18.69 -23.26 -31.43
CA TRP A 24 -17.90 -22.05 -31.48
C TRP A 24 -17.52 -21.72 -32.93
N MET A 25 -18.20 -20.72 -33.53
CA MET A 25 -18.02 -20.38 -34.96
C MET A 25 -16.60 -19.95 -35.35
N TYR A 26 -15.74 -19.64 -34.38
CA TYR A 26 -14.36 -19.20 -34.63
C TYR A 26 -13.32 -20.30 -34.45
N ASP A 27 -13.74 -21.55 -34.29
CA ASP A 27 -12.87 -22.71 -34.27
C ASP A 27 -13.33 -23.76 -35.30
N LYS A 28 -12.37 -24.36 -36.02
CA LYS A 28 -12.68 -25.35 -37.08
C LYS A 28 -13.27 -26.65 -36.54
N LYS A 29 -13.04 -26.97 -35.27
CA LYS A 29 -13.64 -28.12 -34.57
C LYS A 29 -14.89 -27.73 -33.78
N GLY A 30 -15.23 -26.43 -33.76
CA GLY A 30 -16.36 -25.91 -33.00
C GLY A 30 -16.12 -25.84 -31.49
N GLU A 31 -14.89 -26.05 -31.02
CA GLU A 31 -14.56 -26.07 -29.60
C GLU A 31 -14.36 -24.65 -29.05
N PHE A 32 -14.93 -24.38 -27.87
CA PHE A 32 -14.72 -23.11 -27.20
C PHE A 32 -13.32 -23.02 -26.59
N SER A 33 -12.58 -21.95 -26.91
CA SER A 33 -11.31 -21.63 -26.27
C SER A 33 -11.30 -20.20 -25.74
N VAL A 34 -11.07 -20.06 -24.43
CA VAL A 34 -10.87 -18.75 -23.78
C VAL A 34 -9.69 -17.99 -24.43
N LYS A 35 -8.66 -18.70 -24.89
CA LYS A 35 -7.50 -18.11 -25.57
C LYS A 35 -7.89 -17.50 -26.92
N GLN A 36 -8.66 -18.23 -27.74
CA GLN A 36 -9.13 -17.73 -29.03
C GLN A 36 -10.15 -16.60 -28.85
N LEU A 37 -11.09 -16.73 -27.91
CA LEU A 37 -12.03 -15.65 -27.58
C LEU A 37 -11.30 -14.37 -27.16
N THR A 38 -10.33 -14.49 -26.26
CA THR A 38 -9.51 -13.33 -25.84
C THR A 38 -8.83 -12.70 -27.05
N LYS A 39 -8.23 -13.51 -27.93
CA LYS A 39 -7.60 -12.99 -29.15
C LYS A 39 -8.60 -12.28 -30.07
N LEU A 40 -9.78 -12.84 -30.30
CA LEU A 40 -10.82 -12.23 -31.13
C LEU A 40 -11.38 -10.94 -30.53
N LEU A 41 -11.51 -10.86 -29.21
CA LEU A 41 -11.92 -9.64 -28.51
C LEU A 41 -10.82 -8.56 -28.56
N VAL A 42 -9.55 -8.97 -28.58
CA VAL A 42 -8.43 -8.04 -28.73
C VAL A 42 -8.33 -7.55 -30.18
N ASP A 43 -8.34 -8.46 -31.15
CA ASP A 43 -8.23 -8.17 -32.58
C ASP A 43 -9.47 -7.45 -33.13
N GLY A 44 -10.68 -7.83 -32.68
CA GLY A 44 -11.96 -7.29 -33.16
C GLY A 44 -12.36 -5.94 -32.57
N VAL A 45 -11.75 -5.53 -31.45
CA VAL A 45 -11.99 -4.20 -30.85
C VAL A 45 -10.89 -3.21 -31.30
N GLY A 46 -9.87 -3.66 -32.05
CA GLY A 46 -8.76 -2.82 -32.48
C GLY A 46 -7.96 -2.25 -31.30
N VAL A 47 -8.06 -2.88 -30.13
CA VAL A 47 -7.31 -2.46 -28.94
C VAL A 47 -6.01 -3.22 -28.95
N GLU A 48 -4.99 -2.62 -29.56
CA GLU A 48 -3.61 -2.96 -29.22
C GLU A 48 -3.44 -2.69 -27.73
N PHE A 49 -3.53 -3.74 -26.91
CA PHE A 49 -3.02 -3.65 -25.54
C PHE A 49 -1.50 -3.50 -25.67
N SER A 50 -1.02 -2.26 -25.73
CA SER A 50 0.39 -1.90 -25.54
C SER A 50 0.92 -2.44 -24.19
N PHE A 51 -0.01 -2.77 -23.32
CA PHE A 51 0.15 -3.35 -22.00
C PHE A 51 0.60 -4.82 -22.00
N ALA A 52 1.87 -5.04 -21.68
CA ALA A 52 2.40 -6.38 -21.40
C ALA A 52 1.95 -6.86 -20.01
N PHE A 53 0.82 -7.57 -19.92
CA PHE A 53 0.25 -8.13 -18.68
C PHE A 53 1.27 -8.93 -17.86
N ASP A 54 2.18 -9.65 -18.51
CA ASP A 54 3.26 -10.40 -17.88
C ASP A 54 4.11 -9.55 -16.93
N ARG A 55 4.24 -8.26 -17.21
CA ARG A 55 5.02 -7.34 -16.38
C ARG A 55 4.33 -7.04 -15.04
N ILE A 56 2.99 -7.06 -14.95
CA ILE A 56 2.29 -6.98 -13.66
C ILE A 56 2.69 -8.18 -12.82
N TRP A 57 2.55 -9.38 -13.38
CA TRP A 57 2.76 -10.63 -12.66
C TRP A 57 4.21 -10.83 -12.19
N LYS A 58 5.18 -10.18 -12.84
CA LYS A 58 6.59 -10.15 -12.43
C LYS A 58 6.91 -9.18 -11.27
N LEU A 59 5.96 -8.34 -10.85
CA LEU A 59 6.17 -7.42 -9.73
C LEU A 59 6.30 -8.19 -8.41
N LYS A 60 7.24 -7.75 -7.56
CA LYS A 60 7.40 -8.28 -6.20
C LYS A 60 6.46 -7.57 -5.21
N VAL A 61 5.16 -7.84 -5.33
CA VAL A 61 4.09 -7.25 -4.50
C VAL A 61 3.16 -8.33 -3.95
N PRO A 62 2.32 -8.04 -2.94
CA PRO A 62 1.37 -9.03 -2.45
C PRO A 62 0.39 -9.52 -3.55
N PRO A 63 0.00 -10.80 -3.58
CA PRO A 63 -0.85 -11.38 -4.65
C PRO A 63 -2.14 -10.61 -4.95
N ARG A 64 -2.80 -10.08 -3.91
CA ARG A 64 -4.02 -9.26 -4.06
C ARG A 64 -3.79 -7.98 -4.87
N VAL A 65 -2.56 -7.47 -4.87
CA VAL A 65 -2.17 -6.25 -5.57
C VAL A 65 -1.97 -6.53 -7.05
N HIS A 66 -1.43 -7.70 -7.42
CA HIS A 66 -1.37 -8.12 -8.83
C HIS A 66 -2.74 -8.14 -9.47
N TYR A 67 -3.69 -8.82 -8.81
CA TYR A 67 -5.07 -8.90 -9.27
C TYR A 67 -5.71 -7.51 -9.40
N PHE A 68 -5.46 -6.65 -8.42
CA PHE A 68 -5.97 -5.27 -8.44
C PHE A 68 -5.37 -4.43 -9.57
N LEU A 69 -4.05 -4.48 -9.79
CA LEU A 69 -3.41 -3.79 -10.90
C LEU A 69 -3.92 -4.30 -12.25
N TRP A 70 -4.18 -5.60 -12.36
CA TRP A 70 -4.82 -6.19 -13.53
C TRP A 70 -6.21 -5.59 -13.75
N LEU A 71 -7.05 -5.49 -12.71
CA LEU A 71 -8.37 -4.85 -12.81
C LEU A 71 -8.29 -3.38 -13.25
N ILE A 72 -7.27 -2.63 -12.82
CA ILE A 72 -7.04 -1.26 -13.30
C ILE A 72 -6.72 -1.28 -14.80
N ALA A 73 -5.83 -2.17 -15.22
CA ALA A 73 -5.39 -2.27 -16.62
C ALA A 73 -6.54 -2.54 -17.60
N ILE A 74 -7.60 -3.21 -17.15
CA ILE A 74 -8.79 -3.50 -17.95
C ILE A 74 -10.01 -2.61 -17.63
N ASP A 75 -9.83 -1.52 -16.87
CA ASP A 75 -10.89 -0.60 -16.42
C ASP A 75 -12.09 -1.31 -15.76
N ARG A 76 -11.80 -2.26 -14.86
CA ARG A 76 -12.80 -3.08 -14.13
C ARG A 76 -12.82 -2.85 -12.63
N VAL A 77 -12.13 -1.83 -12.14
CA VAL A 77 -12.15 -1.48 -10.71
C VAL A 77 -13.54 -0.92 -10.34
N PRO A 78 -14.10 -1.26 -9.16
CA PRO A 78 -15.47 -0.87 -8.78
C PRO A 78 -15.56 0.61 -8.34
N THR A 79 -15.30 1.51 -9.28
CA THR A 79 -15.61 2.94 -9.18
C THR A 79 -17.12 3.16 -9.32
N LYS A 80 -17.67 4.29 -8.84
CA LYS A 80 -19.11 4.57 -9.01
C LYS A 80 -19.51 4.56 -10.49
N ASP A 81 -18.69 5.14 -11.38
CA ASP A 81 -18.98 5.16 -12.81
C ASP A 81 -19.06 3.75 -13.41
N PHE A 82 -18.13 2.87 -13.04
CA PHE A 82 -18.14 1.47 -13.48
C PHE A 82 -19.35 0.69 -12.95
N LEU A 83 -19.68 0.86 -11.66
CA LEU A 83 -20.81 0.18 -11.03
C LEU A 83 -22.16 0.61 -11.63
N ILE A 84 -22.33 1.91 -11.88
CA ILE A 84 -23.53 2.45 -12.53
C ILE A 84 -23.66 1.90 -13.96
N LYS A 85 -22.57 1.85 -14.73
CA LYS A 85 -22.56 1.21 -16.07
C LYS A 85 -22.93 -0.27 -16.03
N LYS A 86 -22.71 -0.95 -14.90
CA LYS A 86 -23.12 -2.35 -14.66
C LYS A 86 -24.55 -2.49 -14.13
N GLY A 87 -25.30 -1.39 -14.01
CA GLY A 87 -26.68 -1.41 -13.54
C GLY A 87 -26.83 -1.46 -12.02
N VAL A 88 -25.74 -1.27 -11.27
CA VAL A 88 -25.82 -1.17 -9.81
C VAL A 88 -26.42 0.18 -9.44
N LYS A 89 -27.56 0.15 -8.74
CA LYS A 89 -28.23 1.36 -8.26
C LYS A 89 -27.52 1.88 -7.01
N ILE A 90 -26.90 3.05 -7.11
CA ILE A 90 -26.23 3.73 -6.00
C ILE A 90 -27.16 4.86 -5.54
N PHE A 91 -28.02 4.57 -4.58
CA PHE A 91 -29.14 5.45 -4.22
C PHE A 91 -28.73 6.69 -3.42
N ASP A 92 -27.60 6.64 -2.71
CA ASP A 92 -27.24 7.68 -1.73
C ASP A 92 -25.99 8.51 -2.09
N THR A 93 -25.40 8.33 -3.28
CA THR A 93 -24.21 9.12 -3.65
C THR A 93 -24.20 9.55 -5.10
N VAL A 94 -23.93 10.83 -5.32
CA VAL A 94 -23.67 11.38 -6.66
C VAL A 94 -22.41 10.70 -7.23
N ASN A 95 -22.44 10.38 -8.54
CA ASN A 95 -21.28 9.89 -9.29
C ASN A 95 -20.24 11.01 -9.47
N VAL A 96 -19.62 11.40 -8.36
CA VAL A 96 -18.51 12.34 -8.27
C VAL A 96 -17.37 11.73 -7.48
N CYS A 97 -16.16 12.09 -7.89
CA CYS A 97 -14.91 11.72 -7.27
C CYS A 97 -14.87 12.20 -5.80
N PRO A 98 -14.51 11.33 -4.84
CA PRO A 98 -14.56 11.66 -3.41
C PRO A 98 -13.53 12.73 -2.98
N TRP A 99 -12.49 12.99 -3.78
CA TRP A 99 -11.50 14.02 -3.45
C TRP A 99 -11.84 15.39 -4.03
N CYS A 100 -12.19 15.48 -5.32
CA CYS A 100 -12.42 16.77 -5.96
C CYS A 100 -13.88 17.23 -5.90
N ILE A 101 -14.83 16.29 -5.71
CA ILE A 101 -16.28 16.55 -5.68
C ILE A 101 -16.78 17.30 -6.94
N ARG A 102 -16.07 17.17 -8.07
CA ARG A 102 -16.32 17.94 -9.30
C ARG A 102 -16.55 17.07 -10.51
N GLU A 103 -15.64 16.13 -10.76
CA GLU A 103 -15.70 15.23 -11.91
C GLU A 103 -16.24 13.86 -11.52
N ARG A 104 -16.69 13.10 -12.52
CA ARG A 104 -17.17 11.72 -12.32
C ARG A 104 -16.10 10.84 -11.72
N GLU A 105 -16.50 9.91 -10.87
CA GLU A 105 -15.60 8.92 -10.30
C GLU A 105 -15.31 7.81 -11.32
N LYS A 106 -14.57 8.16 -12.37
CA LYS A 106 -13.99 7.23 -13.35
C LYS A 106 -12.63 6.75 -12.86
N MET A 107 -12.18 5.59 -13.34
CA MET A 107 -10.89 5.00 -12.98
C MET A 107 -9.73 5.98 -13.25
N ASP A 108 -9.60 6.46 -14.48
CA ASP A 108 -8.50 7.38 -14.83
C ASP A 108 -8.51 8.67 -14.00
N HIS A 109 -9.70 9.18 -13.69
CA HIS A 109 -9.81 10.35 -12.82
C HIS A 109 -9.37 10.05 -11.38
N VAL A 110 -9.87 8.95 -10.79
CA VAL A 110 -9.54 8.53 -9.42
C VAL A 110 -8.07 8.24 -9.23
N PHE A 111 -7.40 7.66 -10.23
CA PHE A 111 -6.02 7.26 -10.10
C PHE A 111 -5.03 8.28 -10.66
N PHE A 112 -5.40 9.14 -11.61
CA PHE A 112 -4.43 9.99 -12.33
C PHE A 112 -4.87 11.45 -12.48
N ASN A 113 -6.09 11.70 -12.97
CA ASN A 113 -6.47 13.05 -13.41
C ASN A 113 -7.03 13.95 -12.31
N CYS A 114 -7.51 13.38 -11.19
CA CYS A 114 -8.03 14.16 -10.08
C CYS A 114 -7.00 15.17 -9.56
N ILE A 115 -7.39 16.43 -9.36
CA ILE A 115 -6.47 17.50 -8.93
C ILE A 115 -5.72 17.16 -7.63
N PHE A 116 -6.39 16.52 -6.67
CA PHE A 116 -5.78 16.05 -5.44
C PHE A 116 -4.76 14.95 -5.71
N ILE A 117 -5.13 13.96 -6.53
CA ILE A 117 -4.28 12.82 -6.86
C ILE A 117 -3.09 13.22 -7.75
N ASN A 118 -3.26 14.21 -8.61
CA ASN A 118 -2.18 14.81 -9.38
C ASN A 118 -1.16 15.50 -8.44
N GLY A 119 -1.63 16.26 -7.43
CA GLY A 119 -0.77 16.80 -6.38
C GLY A 119 -0.05 15.71 -5.57
N PHE A 120 -0.72 14.60 -5.32
CA PHE A 120 -0.14 13.44 -4.66
C PHE A 120 0.96 12.77 -5.50
N TRP A 121 0.72 12.53 -6.80
CA TRP A 121 1.72 11.98 -7.70
C TRP A 121 2.96 12.87 -7.81
N LYS A 122 2.81 14.20 -7.83
CA LYS A 122 3.96 15.11 -7.78
C LYS A 122 4.85 14.84 -6.56
N ARG A 123 4.26 14.64 -5.38
CA ARG A 123 5.03 14.33 -4.15
C ARG A 123 5.71 12.97 -4.22
N ILE A 124 5.02 11.95 -4.74
CA ILE A 124 5.59 10.59 -4.91
C ILE A 124 6.71 10.57 -5.95
N PHE A 125 6.57 11.27 -7.07
CA PHE A 125 7.62 11.32 -8.09
C PHE A 125 8.82 12.15 -7.62
N ASN A 126 8.59 13.28 -6.94
CA ASN A 126 9.65 14.07 -6.31
C ASN A 126 10.40 13.29 -5.23
N TRP A 127 9.71 12.41 -4.49
CA TRP A 127 10.34 11.49 -3.54
C TRP A 127 11.40 10.59 -4.19
N TRP A 128 11.26 10.29 -5.48
CA TRP A 128 12.22 9.55 -6.28
C TRP A 128 13.12 10.44 -7.16
N ASP A 129 13.07 11.76 -6.97
CA ASP A 129 13.80 12.74 -7.78
C ASP A 129 13.47 12.67 -9.28
N ILE A 130 12.19 12.40 -9.58
CA ILE A 130 11.65 12.33 -10.94
C ILE A 130 10.56 13.39 -11.08
N GLY A 131 10.53 14.10 -12.20
CA GLY A 131 9.44 15.03 -12.51
C GLY A 131 8.16 14.31 -12.92
N TRP A 132 7.05 14.58 -12.23
CA TRP A 132 5.72 14.12 -12.65
C TRP A 132 5.21 14.92 -13.85
N LYS A 133 4.82 14.24 -14.93
CA LYS A 133 4.35 14.88 -16.19
C LYS A 133 2.84 14.86 -16.39
N GLY A 134 2.08 14.25 -15.48
CA GLY A 134 0.67 13.94 -15.72
C GLY A 134 0.52 12.82 -16.75
N VAL A 135 -0.58 12.07 -16.65
CA VAL A 135 -0.89 10.93 -17.53
C VAL A 135 -2.40 10.86 -17.67
N SER A 136 -2.91 10.47 -18.84
CA SER A 136 -4.34 10.53 -19.11
C SER A 136 -5.08 9.29 -18.64
N ASN A 137 -4.40 8.13 -18.71
CA ASN A 137 -4.96 6.82 -18.40
C ASN A 137 -3.89 5.87 -17.82
N PHE A 138 -4.31 4.64 -17.50
CA PHE A 138 -3.40 3.64 -16.94
C PHE A 138 -2.28 3.19 -17.89
N ASP A 139 -2.51 3.13 -19.20
CA ASP A 139 -1.49 2.70 -20.16
C ASP A 139 -0.36 3.74 -20.26
N ASP A 140 -0.72 5.02 -20.35
CA ASP A 140 0.21 6.16 -20.28
C ASP A 140 1.01 6.12 -18.97
N PHE A 141 0.32 5.93 -17.85
CA PHE A 141 0.93 5.82 -16.51
C PHE A 141 1.95 4.70 -16.43
N TYR A 142 1.55 3.51 -16.87
CA TYR A 142 2.38 2.34 -16.79
C TYR A 142 3.59 2.44 -17.71
N SER A 143 3.37 2.87 -18.95
CA SER A 143 4.44 3.18 -19.90
C SER A 143 5.43 4.19 -19.34
N PHE A 144 4.96 5.24 -18.69
CA PHE A 144 5.81 6.23 -18.04
C PHE A 144 6.67 5.59 -16.93
N CYS A 145 6.05 4.87 -15.98
CA CYS A 145 6.75 4.23 -14.87
C CYS A 145 7.80 3.20 -15.32
N PHE A 146 7.52 2.45 -16.39
CA PHE A 146 8.47 1.48 -16.96
C PHE A 146 9.59 2.15 -17.75
N LYS A 147 9.36 3.27 -18.42
CA LYS A 147 10.38 4.01 -19.20
C LYS A 147 11.31 4.88 -18.34
N VAL A 148 10.99 5.10 -17.06
CA VAL A 148 11.89 5.76 -16.11
C VAL A 148 13.27 5.05 -16.09
N LYS A 149 14.33 5.80 -16.36
CA LYS A 149 15.73 5.33 -16.42
C LYS A 149 16.32 5.13 -15.02
N ILE A 150 15.82 4.11 -14.31
CA ILE A 150 16.42 3.60 -13.08
C ILE A 150 17.07 2.25 -13.39
N LEU A 151 18.28 2.05 -12.88
CA LEU A 151 19.09 0.85 -13.14
C LEU A 151 19.04 -0.13 -11.97
N GLY A 152 19.27 -1.42 -12.27
CA GLY A 152 19.48 -2.47 -11.27
C GLY A 152 18.30 -2.70 -10.33
N SER A 153 18.61 -3.05 -9.07
CA SER A 153 17.65 -3.34 -8.00
C SER A 153 16.74 -2.15 -7.67
N CYS A 154 17.21 -0.91 -7.83
CA CYS A 154 16.40 0.30 -7.69
C CYS A 154 15.16 0.29 -8.60
N LYS A 155 15.25 -0.34 -9.79
CA LYS A 155 14.11 -0.41 -10.71
C LYS A 155 12.97 -1.23 -10.11
N SER A 156 13.30 -2.32 -9.43
CA SER A 156 12.30 -3.11 -8.73
C SER A 156 11.70 -2.36 -7.55
N LEU A 157 12.51 -1.64 -6.76
CA LEU A 157 12.01 -0.82 -5.66
C LEU A 157 11.05 0.27 -6.14
N TRP A 158 11.40 0.93 -7.26
CA TRP A 158 10.54 1.90 -7.90
C TRP A 158 9.18 1.31 -8.27
N LEU A 159 9.18 0.14 -8.92
CA LEU A 159 7.94 -0.50 -9.34
C LEU A 159 7.11 -1.00 -8.15
N ILE A 160 7.74 -1.48 -7.07
CA ILE A 160 7.06 -1.80 -5.81
C ILE A 160 6.43 -0.55 -5.21
N ALA A 161 7.15 0.55 -5.16
CA ALA A 161 6.67 1.81 -4.63
C ALA A 161 5.47 2.34 -5.43
N ILE A 162 5.56 2.32 -6.75
CA ILE A 162 4.45 2.69 -7.63
C ILE A 162 3.22 1.81 -7.38
N ALA A 163 3.38 0.48 -7.32
CA ALA A 163 2.27 -0.42 -7.00
C ALA A 163 1.66 -0.15 -5.62
N ALA A 164 2.50 0.12 -4.62
CA ALA A 164 2.06 0.47 -3.27
C ALA A 164 1.28 1.79 -3.24
N VAL A 165 1.71 2.77 -4.03
CA VAL A 165 1.04 4.08 -4.18
C VAL A 165 -0.35 3.90 -4.78
N VAL A 166 -0.46 3.20 -5.92
CA VAL A 166 -1.76 2.93 -6.58
C VAL A 166 -2.70 2.17 -5.64
N TRP A 167 -2.19 1.17 -4.91
CA TRP A 167 -2.98 0.45 -3.91
C TRP A 167 -3.42 1.36 -2.74
N SER A 168 -2.57 2.29 -2.32
CA SER A 168 -2.87 3.23 -1.24
C SER A 168 -3.98 4.21 -1.62
N ILE A 169 -3.98 4.70 -2.86
CA ILE A 169 -5.07 5.52 -3.42
C ILE A 169 -6.39 4.77 -3.28
N TRP A 170 -6.41 3.49 -3.64
CA TRP A 170 -7.62 2.67 -3.58
C TRP A 170 -8.12 2.42 -2.15
N LEU A 171 -7.22 2.10 -1.23
CA LEU A 171 -7.59 1.89 0.18
C LEU A 171 -8.16 3.16 0.80
N VAL A 172 -7.51 4.31 0.57
CA VAL A 172 -7.99 5.59 1.08
C VAL A 172 -9.34 5.95 0.45
N ARG A 173 -9.51 5.75 -0.85
CA ARG A 173 -10.80 5.93 -1.52
C ARG A 173 -11.89 5.09 -0.88
N LYS A 174 -11.61 3.81 -0.61
CA LYS A 174 -12.53 2.90 0.08
C LYS A 174 -12.92 3.47 1.45
N GLU A 175 -11.96 3.90 2.25
CA GLU A 175 -12.21 4.52 3.55
C GLU A 175 -13.04 5.81 3.46
N MET A 176 -12.78 6.66 2.46
CA MET A 176 -13.57 7.89 2.25
C MET A 176 -15.03 7.58 1.87
N VAL A 177 -15.23 6.59 1.00
CA VAL A 177 -16.56 6.24 0.48
C VAL A 177 -17.42 5.50 1.50
N PHE A 178 -16.81 4.61 2.30
CA PHE A 178 -17.56 3.73 3.21
C PHE A 178 -17.49 4.14 4.69
N GLU A 179 -16.45 4.87 5.11
CA GLU A 179 -16.23 5.24 6.51
C GLU A 179 -16.29 6.77 6.73
N ASN A 180 -16.59 7.56 5.69
CA ASN A 180 -16.65 9.03 5.73
C ASN A 180 -15.40 9.69 6.36
N LYS A 181 -14.24 9.03 6.24
CA LYS A 181 -12.96 9.59 6.71
C LYS A 181 -12.50 10.69 5.76
N VAL A 182 -11.98 11.78 6.32
CA VAL A 182 -11.26 12.81 5.55
C VAL A 182 -9.78 12.56 5.72
N LEU A 183 -9.06 12.42 4.60
CA LEU A 183 -7.64 12.11 4.60
C LEU A 183 -6.83 13.25 3.98
N THR A 184 -5.77 13.66 4.67
CA THR A 184 -4.88 14.72 4.18
C THR A 184 -3.84 14.17 3.21
N MET A 185 -3.28 15.05 2.37
CA MET A 185 -2.20 14.74 1.44
C MET A 185 -1.03 14.03 2.14
N ASP A 186 -0.56 14.55 3.28
CA ASP A 186 0.58 13.97 3.99
C ASP A 186 0.27 12.58 4.55
N THR A 187 -0.97 12.33 4.96
CA THR A 187 -1.40 10.99 5.42
C THR A 187 -1.30 9.99 4.28
N LEU A 188 -1.74 10.37 3.07
CA LEU A 188 -1.70 9.49 1.90
C LEU A 188 -0.26 9.20 1.49
N VAL A 189 0.61 10.22 1.48
CA VAL A 189 2.06 10.08 1.25
C VAL A 189 2.70 9.14 2.26
N PHE A 190 2.45 9.34 3.55
CA PHE A 190 3.00 8.49 4.58
C PHE A 190 2.57 7.02 4.41
N HIS A 191 1.27 6.76 4.20
CA HIS A 191 0.78 5.40 4.00
C HIS A 191 1.36 4.73 2.76
N ALA A 192 1.51 5.48 1.66
CA ALA A 192 2.10 4.97 0.43
C ALA A 192 3.58 4.62 0.62
N ASN A 193 4.37 5.54 1.19
CA ASN A 193 5.80 5.35 1.42
C ASN A 193 6.07 4.22 2.42
N MET A 194 5.28 4.13 3.49
CA MET A 194 5.41 3.07 4.49
C MET A 194 5.06 1.71 3.91
N ARG A 195 3.99 1.62 3.11
CA ARG A 195 3.61 0.38 2.45
C ARG A 195 4.66 -0.07 1.43
N ALA A 196 5.18 0.87 0.66
CA ALA A 196 6.28 0.63 -0.26
C ALA A 196 7.52 0.09 0.48
N LEU A 197 7.86 0.63 1.65
CA LEU A 197 8.97 0.15 2.47
C LEU A 197 8.75 -1.30 2.93
N LEU A 198 7.57 -1.58 3.49
CA LEU A 198 7.23 -2.92 3.99
C LEU A 198 7.27 -3.97 2.87
N TRP A 199 6.76 -3.64 1.70
CA TRP A 199 6.80 -4.55 0.55
C TRP A 199 8.21 -4.73 0.01
N SER A 200 9.00 -3.67 0.01
CA SER A 200 10.40 -3.72 -0.42
C SER A 200 11.23 -4.61 0.51
N ARG A 201 11.03 -4.52 1.83
CA ARG A 201 11.70 -5.41 2.81
C ARG A 201 11.31 -6.87 2.59
N ALA A 202 10.01 -7.14 2.47
CA ALA A 202 9.53 -8.51 2.23
C ALA A 202 9.96 -9.09 0.86
N ALA A 203 10.30 -8.24 -0.11
CA ALA A 203 10.72 -8.62 -1.45
C ALA A 203 12.24 -8.85 -1.57
N PHE A 204 13.01 -8.34 -0.60
CA PHE A 204 14.47 -8.26 -0.62
C PHE A 204 15.02 -8.43 0.80
N ASP A 205 15.22 -9.67 1.22
CA ASP A 205 15.78 -10.02 2.54
C ASP A 205 17.21 -9.49 2.72
N GLU A 206 17.97 -9.31 1.63
CA GLU A 206 19.39 -8.91 1.66
C GLU A 206 19.63 -7.39 1.46
N CYS A 207 18.61 -6.61 1.12
CA CYS A 207 18.81 -5.17 0.92
C CYS A 207 18.89 -4.45 2.27
N ARG A 208 20.07 -3.93 2.64
CA ARG A 208 20.20 -2.97 3.74
C ARG A 208 19.52 -1.65 3.36
N PHE A 209 18.24 -1.52 3.70
CA PHE A 209 17.53 -0.24 3.61
C PHE A 209 18.09 0.70 4.67
N HIS A 210 18.90 1.69 4.27
CA HIS A 210 19.21 2.80 5.14
C HIS A 210 17.92 3.62 5.32
N GLU A 211 17.17 3.37 6.40
CA GLU A 211 15.79 3.85 6.59
C GLU A 211 15.68 5.38 6.45
N ARG A 212 16.71 6.13 6.85
CA ARG A 212 16.86 7.58 6.57
C ARG A 212 16.71 7.92 5.10
N LEU A 213 17.48 7.25 4.25
CA LEU A 213 17.49 7.53 2.81
C LEU A 213 16.16 7.14 2.17
N TRP A 214 15.40 6.19 2.74
CA TRP A 214 14.10 5.84 2.20
C TRP A 214 13.13 7.01 2.24
N TRP A 215 13.10 7.82 3.30
CA TRP A 215 12.13 8.91 3.43
C TRP A 215 12.46 10.12 2.55
N PHE A 216 13.73 10.31 2.20
CA PHE A 216 14.18 11.45 1.40
C PHE A 216 14.48 11.09 -0.07
N CYS A 217 15.01 9.89 -0.32
CA CYS A 217 15.68 9.56 -1.57
C CYS A 217 15.84 8.02 -1.76
N PRO A 218 14.76 7.26 -2.07
CA PRO A 218 14.76 5.79 -2.11
C PRO A 218 15.80 5.18 -3.04
N TYR A 219 16.11 5.83 -4.16
CA TYR A 219 17.12 5.32 -5.11
C TYR A 219 18.53 5.28 -4.51
N LYS A 220 18.80 6.01 -3.41
CA LYS A 220 20.06 5.94 -2.67
C LYS A 220 20.15 4.74 -1.73
N CYS A 221 19.03 4.05 -1.47
CA CYS A 221 18.99 2.89 -0.57
C CYS A 221 19.67 1.63 -1.15
N CYS A 222 19.80 1.49 -2.48
CA CYS A 222 20.44 0.32 -3.09
C CYS A 222 21.93 0.49 -3.39
N LEU A 223 22.52 1.66 -3.08
CA LEU A 223 23.89 1.99 -3.48
C LEU A 223 24.96 1.56 -2.45
N SER A 224 24.58 1.13 -1.25
CA SER A 224 25.54 0.78 -0.20
C SER A 224 25.89 -0.71 -0.21
N ASN A 225 26.94 -1.06 -0.95
CA ASN A 225 27.65 -2.35 -0.86
C ASN A 225 28.90 -2.28 0.03
N SER A 226 28.98 -1.31 0.95
CA SER A 226 30.13 -1.14 1.85
C SER A 226 29.75 -1.46 3.29
N ASP A 227 30.33 -2.53 3.81
CA ASP A 227 30.45 -2.79 5.23
C ASP A 227 31.09 -1.61 5.97
N SER A 228 30.36 -1.07 6.94
CA SER A 228 30.95 -0.49 8.17
C SER A 228 29.83 -0.19 9.19
N GLY A 229 29.76 -1.01 10.24
CA GLY A 229 29.43 -0.58 11.61
C GLY A 229 27.97 -0.31 11.98
N GLY A 230 27.45 -1.11 12.93
CA GLY A 230 26.28 -0.79 13.76
C GLY A 230 25.09 -1.70 13.54
N SER A 231 25.14 -2.93 14.08
CA SER A 231 24.03 -3.88 13.96
C SER A 231 22.80 -3.42 14.76
N CYS A 232 21.69 -3.16 14.06
CA CYS A 232 20.40 -2.83 14.64
C CYS A 232 19.53 -4.07 14.96
N LEU A 233 19.99 -5.28 14.60
CA LEU A 233 19.27 -6.53 14.83
C LEU A 233 19.32 -6.95 16.31
N PRO A 234 18.24 -7.51 16.89
CA PRO A 234 18.32 -8.10 18.21
C PRO A 234 19.25 -9.32 18.20
N PRO A 235 19.84 -9.69 19.34
CA PRO A 235 20.47 -11.00 19.49
C PRO A 235 19.48 -12.13 19.16
N HIS A 236 19.98 -13.26 18.65
CA HIS A 236 19.15 -14.42 18.33
C HIS A 236 18.32 -14.86 19.54
N GLY A 237 17.02 -15.13 19.35
CA GLY A 237 16.07 -15.44 20.41
C GLY A 237 15.54 -14.24 21.20
N TRP A 238 15.92 -13.01 20.85
CA TRP A 238 15.45 -11.79 21.48
C TRP A 238 14.49 -11.00 20.59
N LEU A 239 13.46 -10.42 21.22
CA LEU A 239 12.66 -9.36 20.61
C LEU A 239 13.25 -8.01 21.00
N LYS A 240 13.33 -7.07 20.04
CA LYS A 240 13.78 -5.70 20.29
C LYS A 240 12.61 -4.75 20.25
N PHE A 241 12.41 -4.01 21.34
CA PHE A 241 11.36 -3.03 21.44
C PHE A 241 11.92 -1.62 21.57
N ASN A 242 11.85 -0.85 20.50
CA ASN A 242 12.24 0.54 20.48
C ASN A 242 11.06 1.40 20.95
N ILE A 243 11.28 2.32 21.89
CA ILE A 243 10.27 3.23 22.43
C ILE A 243 10.82 4.66 22.38
N SER A 244 9.94 5.63 22.08
CA SER A 244 10.26 7.05 22.16
C SER A 244 9.07 7.85 22.67
N GLY A 245 9.38 8.99 23.30
CA GLY A 245 8.43 9.97 23.79
C GLY A 245 8.84 11.34 23.27
N ILE A 246 7.91 12.05 22.63
CA ILE A 246 8.14 13.37 22.02
C ILE A 246 7.14 14.38 22.59
N ILE A 247 7.63 15.61 22.74
CA ILE A 247 6.82 16.79 23.01
C ILE A 247 6.74 17.58 21.70
N PHE A 248 5.52 17.81 21.20
CA PHE A 248 5.28 18.52 19.95
C PHE A 248 4.08 19.45 20.16
N GLU A 249 4.27 20.75 19.92
CA GLU A 249 3.24 21.79 20.07
C GLU A 249 2.47 21.75 21.41
N GLY A 250 3.17 21.47 22.52
CA GLY A 250 2.58 21.43 23.87
C GLY A 250 1.86 20.11 24.22
N ALA A 251 1.65 19.21 23.27
CA ALA A 251 1.17 17.85 23.52
C ALA A 251 2.33 16.91 23.86
N ARG A 252 2.06 15.81 24.58
CA ARG A 252 3.00 14.72 24.87
C ARG A 252 2.52 13.44 24.22
N GLY A 253 3.37 12.81 23.42
CA GLY A 253 3.07 11.54 22.75
C GLY A 253 4.20 10.55 22.91
N GLY A 254 3.86 9.27 22.95
CA GLY A 254 4.81 8.17 22.98
C GLY A 254 4.42 7.09 22.01
N GLY A 255 5.37 6.23 21.67
CA GLY A 255 5.17 5.15 20.74
C GLY A 255 6.30 4.15 20.77
N GLY A 256 6.14 3.08 20.02
CA GLY A 256 7.18 2.08 19.92
C GLY A 256 6.96 1.05 18.82
N VAL A 257 8.05 0.36 18.53
CA VAL A 257 8.20 -0.59 17.42
C VAL A 257 8.81 -1.85 17.99
N LEU A 258 8.10 -2.98 17.87
CA LEU A 258 8.58 -4.30 18.23
C LEU A 258 9.12 -5.01 17.00
N ARG A 259 10.36 -5.50 17.08
CA ARG A 259 11.06 -6.25 16.05
C ARG A 259 11.43 -7.64 16.56
N ASP A 260 11.38 -8.64 15.69
CA ASP A 260 11.94 -9.97 15.97
C ASP A 260 13.43 -10.06 15.62
N GLU A 261 14.01 -11.26 15.79
CA GLU A 261 15.42 -11.58 15.54
C GLU A 261 15.87 -11.29 14.10
N ASP A 262 14.96 -11.39 13.12
CA ASP A 262 15.19 -11.03 11.72
C ASP A 262 15.05 -9.51 11.47
N GLY A 263 14.73 -8.73 12.50
CA GLY A 263 14.48 -7.29 12.40
C GLY A 263 13.12 -6.94 11.79
N ILE A 264 12.22 -7.91 11.62
CA ILE A 264 10.88 -7.72 11.10
C ILE A 264 10.00 -7.10 12.17
N VAL A 265 9.28 -6.04 11.80
CA VAL A 265 8.33 -5.37 12.69
C VAL A 265 7.13 -6.27 12.94
N ARG A 266 6.94 -6.69 14.19
CA ARG A 266 5.82 -7.53 14.64
C ARG A 266 4.68 -6.73 15.26
N ALA A 267 4.97 -5.58 15.87
CA ALA A 267 3.95 -4.72 16.45
C ALA A 267 4.38 -3.25 16.45
N LEU A 268 3.40 -2.36 16.39
CA LEU A 268 3.56 -0.91 16.44
C LEU A 268 2.53 -0.33 17.39
N PHE A 269 2.93 0.64 18.22
CA PHE A 269 1.99 1.43 19.01
C PHE A 269 2.40 2.90 19.03
N SER A 270 1.42 3.73 19.34
CA SER A 270 1.60 5.14 19.63
C SER A 270 0.46 5.58 20.54
N GLY A 271 0.57 6.70 21.24
CA GLY A 271 -0.46 7.17 22.17
C GLY A 271 -0.05 8.44 22.92
N PRO A 272 -0.98 9.12 23.59
CA PRO A 272 -0.62 10.16 24.56
C PRO A 272 0.15 9.52 25.72
N ILE A 273 1.09 10.26 26.30
CA ILE A 273 1.85 9.82 27.48
C ILE A 273 1.91 10.93 28.52
N ASP A 274 1.87 10.54 29.79
CA ASP A 274 1.88 11.50 30.91
C ASP A 274 3.30 11.87 31.35
N ALA A 275 4.30 11.02 31.08
CA ALA A 275 5.69 11.17 31.52
C ALA A 275 6.70 10.90 30.38
N GLY A 276 7.88 11.54 30.45
CA GLY A 276 8.94 11.40 29.45
C GLY A 276 9.65 10.05 29.50
N SER A 277 9.99 9.48 28.33
CA SER A 277 10.61 8.14 28.22
C SER A 277 11.95 8.00 28.95
N ARG A 278 12.76 9.07 29.03
CA ARG A 278 14.04 9.07 29.76
C ARG A 278 13.88 9.06 31.28
N GLU A 279 12.88 9.76 31.80
CA GLU A 279 12.58 9.80 33.24
C GLU A 279 12.09 8.44 33.71
N VAL A 280 11.16 7.84 32.95
CA VAL A 280 10.67 6.49 33.23
C VAL A 280 11.80 5.46 33.17
N LEU A 281 12.69 5.54 32.17
CA LEU A 281 13.85 4.66 32.09
C LEU A 281 14.77 4.81 33.32
N SER A 282 15.00 6.03 33.80
CA SER A 282 15.80 6.25 35.01
C SER A 282 15.18 5.59 36.25
N TRP A 283 13.84 5.56 36.35
CA TRP A 283 13.12 4.88 37.43
C TRP A 283 13.13 3.36 37.32
N ILE A 284 13.22 2.83 36.09
CA ILE A 284 13.38 1.40 35.83
C ILE A 284 14.78 0.96 36.30
N LEU A 285 15.82 1.70 35.90
CA LEU A 285 17.21 1.39 36.21
C LEU A 285 17.54 1.64 37.70
N GLU A 286 17.03 2.72 38.29
CA GLU A 286 17.29 3.10 39.69
C GLU A 286 15.98 3.18 40.50
N LYS A 287 15.68 2.13 41.27
CA LYS A 287 14.42 2.04 42.04
C LYS A 287 14.25 3.15 43.07
N THR A 288 15.34 3.70 43.59
CA THR A 288 15.36 4.78 44.60
C THR A 288 14.87 6.11 44.06
N ARG A 289 14.89 6.32 42.74
CA ARG A 289 14.39 7.55 42.11
C ARG A 289 12.89 7.53 41.86
N ARG A 290 12.21 6.43 42.18
CA ARG A 290 10.76 6.29 42.00
C ARG A 290 10.03 7.15 43.01
N HIS A 291 9.19 8.05 42.52
CA HIS A 291 8.27 8.78 43.39
C HIS A 291 7.28 7.80 44.06
N TRP A 292 6.92 8.07 45.31
CA TRP A 292 6.06 7.19 46.12
C TRP A 292 4.72 6.88 45.44
N SER A 293 4.17 7.85 44.69
CA SER A 293 2.90 7.70 43.94
C SER A 293 2.96 6.66 42.82
N HIS A 294 4.14 6.24 42.36
CA HIS A 294 4.31 5.28 41.26
C HIS A 294 4.66 3.86 41.74
N GLN A 295 4.81 3.63 43.05
CA GLN A 295 5.25 2.33 43.57
C GLN A 295 4.31 1.18 43.18
N VAL A 296 2.99 1.41 43.22
CA VAL A 296 1.99 0.40 42.84
C VAL A 296 2.10 0.03 41.35
N ILE A 297 2.32 1.02 40.48
CA ILE A 297 2.47 0.82 39.03
C ILE A 297 3.74 0.00 38.75
N PHE A 298 4.86 0.37 39.36
CA PHE A 298 6.12 -0.36 39.16
C PHE A 298 6.10 -1.76 39.77
N ALA A 299 5.35 -2.00 40.86
CA ALA A 299 5.16 -3.34 41.41
C ALA A 299 4.37 -4.25 40.45
N ASP A 300 3.30 -3.76 39.81
CA ASP A 300 2.58 -4.55 38.80
C ASP A 300 3.42 -4.76 37.53
N LEU A 301 4.21 -3.75 37.11
CA LEU A 301 5.14 -3.88 35.98
C LEU A 301 6.19 -4.96 36.24
N GLU A 302 6.82 -4.97 37.41
CA GLU A 302 7.81 -5.98 37.79
C GLU A 302 7.20 -7.39 37.82
N ARG A 303 5.96 -7.52 38.30
CA ARG A 303 5.20 -8.79 38.26
C ARG A 303 4.89 -9.26 36.83
N ARG A 304 4.68 -8.34 35.88
CA ARG A 304 4.47 -8.68 34.47
C ARG A 304 5.77 -9.02 33.77
N TRP A 305 6.85 -8.28 34.05
CA TRP A 305 8.19 -8.53 33.53
C TRP A 305 8.70 -9.93 33.85
N SER A 306 8.44 -10.41 35.07
CA SER A 306 8.82 -11.78 35.46
C SER A 306 8.16 -12.89 34.62
N ARG A 307 7.14 -12.56 33.82
CA ARG A 307 6.45 -13.50 32.91
C ARG A 307 7.00 -13.46 31.47
N VAL A 308 7.75 -12.41 31.12
CA VAL A 308 8.23 -12.18 29.74
C VAL A 308 9.63 -12.78 29.53
N GLY A 309 10.36 -13.08 30.60
CA GLY A 309 11.70 -13.65 30.56
C GLY A 309 12.78 -12.62 30.87
N GLU A 310 13.97 -12.79 30.29
CA GLU A 310 15.09 -11.87 30.48
C GLU A 310 14.82 -10.53 29.77
N LEU A 311 15.05 -9.42 30.46
CA LEU A 311 14.82 -8.07 29.94
C LEU A 311 16.08 -7.23 30.09
N SER A 312 16.45 -6.54 29.02
CA SER A 312 17.55 -5.58 29.00
C SER A 312 17.05 -4.24 28.49
N PHE A 313 17.45 -3.17 29.17
CA PHE A 313 17.08 -1.80 28.81
C PHE A 313 18.33 -1.01 28.47
N SER A 314 18.30 -0.31 27.34
CA SER A 314 19.39 0.56 26.91
C SER A 314 18.84 1.84 26.27
N VAL A 315 19.63 2.90 26.34
CA VAL A 315 19.35 4.14 25.60
C VAL A 315 19.84 3.93 24.18
N ALA A 316 18.94 4.08 23.21
CA ALA A 316 19.32 4.03 21.80
C ALA A 316 20.29 5.18 21.48
N GLU A 317 21.31 4.90 20.67
CA GLU A 317 22.23 5.92 20.16
C GLU A 317 21.47 7.02 19.39
N VAL A 318 22.10 8.18 19.23
CA VAL A 318 21.59 9.25 18.37
C VAL A 318 21.30 8.60 17.02
N ASN A 319 20.01 8.54 16.62
CA ASN A 319 19.45 7.92 15.39
C ASN A 319 18.87 6.48 15.50
N GLY A 320 18.97 5.81 16.65
CA GLY A 320 18.45 4.44 16.82
C GLY A 320 16.92 4.32 17.00
N ASN A 321 16.20 5.44 17.12
CA ASN A 321 14.76 5.49 17.44
C ASN A 321 13.89 6.25 16.42
N GLU A 322 14.43 6.62 15.25
CA GLU A 322 13.77 7.53 14.30
C GLU A 322 12.40 7.04 13.78
N MET A 323 12.23 5.73 13.62
CA MET A 323 10.95 5.14 13.23
C MET A 323 9.88 5.39 14.31
N VAL A 324 10.27 5.26 15.57
CA VAL A 324 9.39 5.52 16.70
C VAL A 324 9.10 7.01 16.81
N ASP A 325 10.12 7.85 16.64
CA ASP A 325 9.97 9.31 16.66
C ASP A 325 8.95 9.78 15.61
N SER A 326 9.07 9.26 14.39
CA SER A 326 8.17 9.56 13.29
C SER A 326 6.75 9.09 13.56
N LEU A 327 6.56 7.90 14.15
CA LEU A 327 5.24 7.37 14.54
C LEU A 327 4.57 8.24 15.60
N VAL A 328 5.36 8.74 16.55
CA VAL A 328 4.88 9.63 17.62
C VAL A 328 4.47 10.98 17.05
N ILE A 329 5.33 11.63 16.25
CA ILE A 329 5.02 12.91 15.60
C ILE A 329 3.77 12.79 14.70
N ALA A 330 3.70 11.71 13.92
CA ALA A 330 2.56 11.45 13.04
C ALA A 330 1.24 11.33 13.81
N ARG A 331 1.24 10.70 15.00
CA ARG A 331 0.05 10.60 15.85
C ARG A 331 -0.25 11.86 16.65
N MET A 332 0.76 12.57 17.14
CA MET A 332 0.52 13.81 17.89
C MET A 332 -0.12 14.89 17.03
N SER A 333 0.23 14.92 15.75
CA SER A 333 -0.47 15.75 14.77
C SER A 333 -1.89 15.23 14.42
N ARG A 334 -2.26 13.99 14.82
CA ARG A 334 -3.52 13.30 14.42
C ARG A 334 -3.99 12.24 15.42
N THR A 335 -4.89 12.63 16.33
CA THR A 335 -5.40 11.80 17.45
C THR A 335 -6.09 10.48 17.06
N SER A 336 -6.51 10.29 15.81
CA SER A 336 -7.29 9.13 15.33
C SER A 336 -6.50 8.04 14.56
N MET A 337 -5.19 8.22 14.31
CA MET A 337 -4.48 7.40 13.31
C MET A 337 -4.10 5.97 13.70
N PHE A 338 -4.11 5.62 14.99
CA PHE A 338 -3.70 4.29 15.44
C PHE A 338 -4.61 3.85 16.60
N LYS A 339 -5.67 3.09 16.34
CA LYS A 339 -6.24 2.26 17.40
C LYS A 339 -5.28 1.09 17.58
N ALA A 340 -4.82 0.88 18.83
CA ALA A 340 -4.10 -0.34 19.17
C ALA A 340 -4.92 -1.52 18.67
N TRP A 341 -4.28 -2.44 17.94
CA TRP A 341 -4.87 -3.76 17.72
C TRP A 341 -5.11 -4.35 19.11
N ARG A 342 -6.38 -4.57 19.46
CA ARG A 342 -6.76 -5.30 20.68
C ARG A 342 -6.62 -6.78 20.43
#